data_AF-A0A7S2MTU2-F1
#
_entry.id   AF-A0A7S2MTU2-F1
#
_cell.length_a   1.000
_cell.length_b   1.000
_cell.length_c   1.000
_cell.angle_alpha   90.00
_cell.angle_beta   90.00
_cell.angle_gamma   90.00
#
_symmetry.space_group_name_H-M   'P 1'
#
loop_
_entity.id
_entity.type
_entity.pdbx_description
1 polymer ?
#
loop_
_entity_poly.entity_id
_entity_poly.type
_entity_poly.pdbx_seq_one_letter_code
_entity_poly.pdbx_strand_id
1 'polypeptide(L)'
;MSFDLSLRTVDPAVTLPYWDFTLEGERLYRLGQGPSKITEVSPLFTNAWFGSTDELSHVKDSRWAHTSAIRAIVGEKTRRNSYGYVRAPWNNARDSELIRHVTDVCGIEPANKPIPTCFTHFSLTNITSLASWLVNAAGNGHGPVHVNTGGVFGECSGMMSKMYDDHEDLLAQNFTVKGISDMILATTGIDNGWVGTDVYTLKQIVTNMFHLEYFHIYRMLWRSHTCALDGQSEILQCPKSCDKNTPESECICTCQGIDPVTRDDSEFNWENIEPCMYVSDEDKLIAQTIMPESFRKTMITNICSTGVKEGESLESASPADPIFFIIHPIIDRILTAKRLAETQEIHFGEWGLVPPFESKEWLDYSFYSEENYTCNGHGMHDAVLPNLPLPANLIKFADQNGDGHLSNIEFWEGVDPNTNGGVDYIFDSFEWPHCDFNYSDAGSQWTGAEYESLQSSEPSFDLPGQVVPAEWSGDSLRTLMPSTIVPSQTLEEYHSDVLAYMALEGSPEAVMPGKDLRTKHGSFHR
;
A
#
# COMPACT_ATOMS: atom_id res chain seq x y z
N MET A 1 -12.22 3.67 7.20
CA MET A 1 -13.20 3.81 8.29
C MET A 1 -12.63 4.37 9.60
N SER A 2 -11.66 3.75 10.29
CA SER A 2 -11.21 4.24 11.62
C SER A 2 -10.66 5.69 11.62
N PHE A 3 -9.94 6.08 10.57
CA PHE A 3 -9.50 7.46 10.40
C PHE A 3 -10.67 8.43 10.17
N ASP A 4 -11.66 8.05 9.36
CA ASP A 4 -12.87 8.84 9.14
C ASP A 4 -13.66 9.08 10.45
N LEU A 5 -13.81 8.04 11.27
CA LEU A 5 -14.40 8.19 12.61
C LEU A 5 -13.60 9.17 13.47
N SER A 6 -12.26 9.12 13.39
CA SER A 6 -11.38 10.03 14.13
C SER A 6 -11.52 11.48 13.65
N LEU A 7 -11.85 11.72 12.38
CA LEU A 7 -12.19 13.06 11.88
C LEU A 7 -13.56 13.51 12.44
N ARG A 8 -14.54 12.61 12.45
CA ARG A 8 -15.90 12.90 12.91
C ARG A 8 -16.03 13.11 14.41
N THR A 9 -15.11 12.59 15.22
CA THR A 9 -15.05 12.93 16.66
C THR A 9 -14.57 14.37 16.89
N VAL A 10 -13.86 14.97 15.94
CA VAL A 10 -13.45 16.38 15.97
C VAL A 10 -14.55 17.26 15.39
N ASP A 11 -15.06 16.90 14.21
CA ASP A 11 -16.17 17.59 13.53
C ASP A 11 -17.10 16.58 12.85
N PRO A 12 -18.31 16.32 13.39
CA PRO A 12 -19.21 15.31 12.86
C PRO A 12 -19.77 15.63 11.47
N ALA A 13 -19.58 16.86 10.96
CA ALA A 13 -19.95 17.24 9.61
C ALA A 13 -18.87 16.91 8.55
N VAL A 14 -17.69 16.46 8.97
CA VAL A 14 -16.55 16.17 8.08
C VAL A 14 -16.42 14.67 7.86
N THR A 15 -16.37 14.26 6.59
CA THR A 15 -15.97 12.90 6.19
C THR A 15 -14.63 12.93 5.47
N LEU A 16 -13.95 11.79 5.43
CA LEU A 16 -12.72 11.62 4.67
C LEU A 16 -13.03 11.73 3.16
N PRO A 17 -12.48 12.74 2.44
CA PRO A 17 -12.63 12.78 0.99
C PRO A 17 -11.84 11.66 0.32
N TYR A 18 -12.19 11.36 -0.93
CA TYR A 18 -11.40 10.48 -1.78
C TYR A 18 -10.69 11.28 -2.88
N TRP A 19 -9.52 10.79 -3.28
CA TRP A 19 -8.83 11.22 -4.49
C TRP A 19 -9.15 10.23 -5.61
N ASP A 20 -9.89 10.70 -6.63
CA ASP A 20 -10.07 9.95 -7.88
C ASP A 20 -8.86 10.16 -8.80
N PHE A 21 -7.77 9.45 -8.51
CA PHE A 21 -6.53 9.55 -9.29
C PHE A 21 -6.65 9.01 -10.71
N THR A 22 -7.78 8.40 -11.09
CA THR A 22 -8.03 8.02 -12.49
C THR A 22 -8.18 9.22 -13.40
N LEU A 23 -8.57 10.40 -12.86
CA LEU A 23 -8.55 11.67 -13.59
C LEU A 23 -7.14 12.04 -14.05
N GLU A 24 -6.18 12.00 -13.14
CA GLU A 24 -4.79 12.28 -13.46
C GLU A 24 -4.15 11.17 -14.28
N GLY A 25 -4.36 9.91 -13.91
CA GLY A 25 -3.80 8.77 -14.65
C GLY A 25 -4.25 8.76 -16.11
N GLU A 26 -5.56 8.97 -16.36
CA GLU A 26 -6.10 9.06 -17.71
C GLU A 26 -5.53 10.26 -18.49
N ARG A 27 -5.39 11.41 -17.84
CA ARG A 27 -4.79 12.60 -18.46
C ARG A 27 -3.34 12.37 -18.84
N LEU A 28 -2.55 11.77 -17.96
CA LEU A 28 -1.15 11.44 -18.21
C LEU A 28 -1.01 10.45 -19.37
N TYR A 29 -1.82 9.39 -19.36
CA TYR A 29 -1.89 8.41 -20.43
C TYR A 29 -2.14 9.06 -21.80
N ARG A 30 -3.17 9.91 -21.92
CA ARG A 30 -3.51 10.58 -23.20
C ARG A 30 -2.44 11.55 -23.70
N LEU A 31 -1.67 12.13 -22.78
CA LEU A 31 -0.57 13.03 -23.13
C LEU A 31 0.75 12.29 -23.42
N GLY A 32 0.77 10.96 -23.28
CA GLY A 32 2.00 10.18 -23.36
C GLY A 32 3.03 10.59 -22.30
N GLN A 33 2.54 10.98 -21.12
CA GLN A 33 3.37 11.48 -20.01
C GLN A 33 3.50 10.43 -18.91
N GLY A 34 4.67 10.39 -18.28
CA GLY A 34 4.93 9.52 -17.14
C GLY A 34 4.42 10.09 -15.81
N PRO A 35 4.49 9.29 -14.73
CA PRO A 35 4.06 9.68 -13.40
C PRO A 35 4.70 10.96 -12.84
N SER A 36 5.91 11.33 -13.26
CA SER A 36 6.63 12.56 -12.89
C SER A 36 5.83 13.84 -13.12
N LYS A 37 4.81 13.78 -13.99
CA LYS A 37 3.91 14.90 -14.29
C LYS A 37 2.70 15.00 -13.36
N ILE A 38 2.53 14.09 -12.40
CA ILE A 38 1.38 14.08 -11.48
C ILE A 38 1.22 15.40 -10.70
N THR A 39 2.33 16.02 -10.29
CA THR A 39 2.32 17.30 -9.57
C THR A 39 1.94 18.49 -10.45
N GLU A 40 2.14 18.38 -11.75
CA GLU A 40 1.76 19.41 -12.73
C GLU A 40 0.27 19.30 -13.12
N VAL A 41 -0.28 18.09 -13.13
CA VAL A 41 -1.65 17.84 -13.61
C VAL A 41 -2.70 17.77 -12.49
N SER A 42 -2.30 17.38 -11.27
CA SER A 42 -3.22 17.23 -10.14
C SER A 42 -3.45 18.56 -9.41
N PRO A 43 -4.69 18.89 -9.01
CA PRO A 43 -4.97 20.05 -8.17
C PRO A 43 -4.52 19.86 -6.71
N LEU A 44 -4.14 18.63 -6.31
CA LEU A 44 -3.81 18.30 -4.93
C LEU A 44 -2.44 18.84 -4.48
N PHE A 45 -1.46 18.92 -5.38
CA PHE A 45 -0.10 19.41 -5.09
C PHE A 45 0.03 20.93 -5.20
N THR A 46 -1.01 21.64 -4.77
CA THR A 46 -1.06 23.10 -4.73
C THR A 46 -1.09 23.59 -3.29
N ASN A 47 -0.69 24.84 -3.06
CA ASN A 47 -0.71 25.46 -1.74
C ASN A 47 -2.12 25.53 -1.11
N ALA A 48 -3.18 25.36 -1.89
CA ALA A 48 -4.56 25.32 -1.41
C ALA A 48 -4.92 23.98 -0.76
N TRP A 49 -4.21 22.90 -1.11
CA TRP A 49 -4.46 21.52 -0.68
C TRP A 49 -3.27 20.94 0.08
N PHE A 50 -2.53 20.00 -0.51
CA PHE A 50 -1.46 19.25 0.15
C PHE A 50 -0.06 19.84 -0.06
N GLY A 51 0.04 20.82 -0.94
CA GLY A 51 1.27 21.57 -1.18
C GLY A 51 2.32 20.86 -2.02
N SER A 52 3.30 21.66 -2.43
CA SER A 52 4.51 21.21 -3.12
C SER A 52 5.59 20.73 -2.14
N THR A 53 6.64 20.12 -2.65
CA THR A 53 7.81 19.66 -1.87
C THR A 53 9.05 20.51 -2.16
N ASP A 54 10.00 20.53 -1.23
CA ASP A 54 11.32 21.14 -1.42
C ASP A 54 12.40 20.10 -1.80
N GLU A 55 13.64 20.55 -1.94
CA GLU A 55 14.79 19.70 -2.29
C GLU A 55 15.12 18.64 -1.22
N LEU A 56 14.64 18.82 0.01
CA LEU A 56 14.78 17.85 1.10
C LEU A 56 13.58 16.91 1.20
N SER A 57 12.64 17.00 0.26
CA SER A 57 11.41 16.22 0.23
C SER A 57 10.48 16.55 1.41
N HIS A 58 10.59 17.74 1.98
CA HIS A 58 9.64 18.23 2.99
C HIS A 58 8.50 18.98 2.30
N VAL A 59 7.31 18.95 2.90
CA VAL A 59 6.18 19.74 2.40
C VAL A 59 6.49 21.23 2.58
N LYS A 60 6.58 21.95 1.46
CA LYS A 60 7.10 23.32 1.38
C LYS A 60 6.04 24.38 1.61
N ASP A 61 4.83 24.15 1.12
CA ASP A 61 3.71 25.09 1.18
C ASP A 61 2.41 24.36 1.57
N SER A 62 1.29 25.09 1.63
CA SER A 62 -0.01 24.68 2.18
C SER A 62 -0.11 24.67 3.71
N ARG A 63 -1.24 24.19 4.22
CA ARG A 63 -1.48 24.01 5.67
C ARG A 63 -0.62 22.91 6.29
N TRP A 64 -0.04 22.06 5.44
CA TRP A 64 0.80 20.93 5.84
C TRP A 64 2.30 21.25 5.78
N ALA A 65 2.67 22.47 5.39
CA ALA A 65 4.07 22.88 5.33
C ALA A 65 4.77 22.68 6.68
N HIS A 66 5.94 22.07 6.67
CA HIS A 66 6.74 21.80 7.87
C HIS A 66 6.01 21.01 8.97
N THR A 67 5.04 20.17 8.60
CA THR A 67 4.36 19.30 9.56
C THR A 67 5.39 18.41 10.25
N SER A 68 5.39 18.41 11.57
CA SER A 68 6.37 17.66 12.35
C SER A 68 6.09 16.15 12.28
N ALA A 69 7.16 15.37 12.12
CA ALA A 69 7.10 13.92 12.21
C ALA A 69 6.72 13.50 13.65
N ILE A 70 5.82 12.52 13.76
CA ILE A 70 5.33 12.03 15.04
C ILE A 70 6.45 11.25 15.74
N ARG A 71 6.74 11.58 17.01
CA ARG A 71 7.67 10.79 17.84
C ARG A 71 6.88 9.87 18.77
N ALA A 72 7.30 8.61 18.83
CA ALA A 72 6.71 7.66 19.77
C ALA A 72 7.01 8.09 21.22
N ILE A 73 6.00 8.00 22.08
CA ILE A 73 6.17 8.27 23.51
C ILE A 73 6.94 7.09 24.14
N VAL A 74 7.91 7.41 25.00
CA VAL A 74 8.73 6.39 25.67
C VAL A 74 7.83 5.48 26.52
N GLY A 75 7.83 4.19 26.23
CA GLY A 75 7.06 3.17 26.95
C GLY A 75 5.78 2.72 26.24
N GLU A 76 5.36 3.38 25.16
CA GLU A 76 4.27 2.90 24.32
C GLU A 76 4.73 1.77 23.38
N LYS A 77 3.81 0.86 23.04
CA LYS A 77 4.04 -0.23 22.06
C LYS A 77 4.04 0.24 20.60
N THR A 78 4.30 1.53 20.37
CA THR A 78 4.28 2.13 19.04
C THR A 78 5.56 1.77 18.28
N ARG A 79 5.41 1.18 17.09
CA ARG A 79 6.54 0.91 16.19
C ARG A 79 7.17 2.23 15.77
N ARG A 80 8.51 2.24 15.75
CA ARG A 80 9.31 3.44 15.50
C ARG A 80 10.64 3.05 14.84
N ASN A 81 11.24 3.99 14.13
CA ASN A 81 12.60 3.84 13.63
C ASN A 81 13.64 4.14 14.73
N SER A 82 14.93 4.03 14.39
CA SER A 82 16.04 4.17 15.35
C SER A 82 16.10 5.57 16.00
N TYR A 83 15.58 6.59 15.34
CA TYR A 83 15.54 7.97 15.85
C TYR A 83 14.30 8.27 16.72
N GLY A 84 13.39 7.30 16.83
CA GLY A 84 12.20 7.36 17.65
C GLY A 84 10.97 7.99 16.97
N TYR A 85 10.99 8.17 15.65
CA TYR A 85 9.81 8.60 14.89
C TYR A 85 8.90 7.43 14.58
N VAL A 86 7.59 7.67 14.54
CA VAL A 86 6.56 6.70 14.15
C VAL A 86 6.63 6.50 12.65
N ARG A 87 7.59 5.66 12.25
CA ARG A 87 7.88 5.19 10.90
C ARG A 87 8.10 3.69 10.95
N ALA A 88 8.04 3.04 9.79
CA ALA A 88 8.47 1.66 9.68
C ALA A 88 9.88 1.50 10.25
N PRO A 89 10.19 0.38 10.93
CA PRO A 89 11.50 0.16 11.52
C PRO A 89 12.66 0.27 10.51
N TRP A 90 12.43 -0.13 9.25
CA TRP A 90 13.40 -0.05 8.16
C TRP A 90 13.52 1.35 7.52
N ASN A 91 12.51 2.21 7.64
CA ASN A 91 12.59 3.59 7.20
C ASN A 91 13.33 4.43 8.26
N ASN A 92 14.66 4.35 8.24
CA ASN A 92 15.49 4.98 9.26
C ASN A 92 15.77 6.48 9.01
N ALA A 93 14.88 7.18 8.31
CA ALA A 93 14.99 8.61 8.10
C ALA A 93 14.95 9.39 9.42
N ARG A 94 15.91 10.30 9.62
CA ARG A 94 16.04 11.12 10.85
C ARG A 94 15.23 12.42 10.82
N ASP A 95 14.61 12.72 9.69
CA ASP A 95 13.88 13.96 9.43
C ASP A 95 12.82 14.22 10.51
N SER A 96 12.81 15.44 11.06
CA SER A 96 11.84 15.86 12.07
C SER A 96 10.52 16.35 11.48
N GLU A 97 10.40 16.34 10.16
CA GLU A 97 9.24 16.77 9.39
C GLU A 97 8.73 15.59 8.54
N LEU A 98 7.48 15.67 8.10
CA LEU A 98 6.91 14.70 7.17
C LEU A 98 7.71 14.71 5.86
N ILE A 99 7.92 13.52 5.30
CA ILE A 99 8.67 13.32 4.08
C ILE A 99 7.70 12.94 2.95
N ARG A 100 7.79 13.63 1.82
CA ARG A 100 7.09 13.30 0.59
C ARG A 100 8.07 13.35 -0.58
N HIS A 101 8.50 12.20 -1.08
CA HIS A 101 9.43 12.10 -2.20
C HIS A 101 8.67 11.67 -3.46
N VAL A 102 8.21 12.66 -4.22
CA VAL A 102 7.26 12.40 -5.31
C VAL A 102 7.99 11.84 -6.53
N THR A 103 7.46 10.75 -7.10
CA THR A 103 7.80 10.20 -8.43
C THR A 103 9.26 9.79 -8.63
N ASP A 104 9.90 9.29 -7.58
CA ASP A 104 11.30 8.86 -7.62
C ASP A 104 11.50 7.59 -6.79
N VAL A 105 12.13 6.61 -7.42
CA VAL A 105 12.65 5.42 -6.75
C VAL A 105 14.15 5.40 -7.05
N CYS A 106 14.94 5.85 -6.07
CA CYS A 106 16.39 5.90 -6.11
C CYS A 106 16.95 6.60 -7.36
N GLY A 107 16.40 7.77 -7.71
CA GLY A 107 16.87 8.62 -8.80
C GLY A 107 16.22 8.35 -10.16
N ILE A 108 15.24 7.44 -10.24
CA ILE A 108 14.52 7.11 -11.47
C ILE A 108 13.02 7.22 -11.26
N GLU A 109 12.34 7.76 -12.26
CA GLU A 109 10.87 7.78 -12.33
C GLU A 109 10.32 6.34 -12.41
N PRO A 110 9.39 5.93 -11.53
CA PRO A 110 8.84 4.58 -11.51
C PRO A 110 7.82 4.35 -12.64
N ALA A 111 8.30 4.31 -13.88
CA ALA A 111 7.47 4.15 -15.07
C ALA A 111 6.70 2.82 -15.13
N ASN A 112 7.19 1.77 -14.45
CA ASN A 112 6.48 0.51 -14.28
C ASN A 112 5.35 0.57 -13.24
N LYS A 113 5.21 1.68 -12.51
CA LYS A 113 4.11 1.97 -11.59
C LYS A 113 3.32 3.18 -12.09
N PRO A 114 2.63 3.08 -13.24
CA PRO A 114 1.84 4.18 -13.77
C PRO A 114 0.70 4.54 -12.81
N ILE A 115 0.31 5.83 -12.78
CA ILE A 115 -0.88 6.26 -12.06
C ILE A 115 -2.10 5.55 -12.65
N PRO A 116 -2.96 4.90 -11.84
CA PRO A 116 -4.08 4.13 -12.37
C PRO A 116 -5.00 4.98 -13.25
N THR A 117 -5.44 4.41 -14.36
CA THR A 117 -6.32 5.05 -15.34
C THR A 117 -7.77 4.60 -15.16
N CYS A 118 -8.67 5.14 -15.99
CA CYS A 118 -10.03 4.59 -16.12
C CYS A 118 -9.99 3.09 -16.45
N PHE A 119 -9.06 2.65 -17.31
CA PHE A 119 -8.92 1.25 -17.67
C PHE A 119 -8.49 0.37 -16.49
N THR A 120 -7.59 0.88 -15.66
CA THR A 120 -7.13 0.17 -14.47
C THR A 120 -8.29 -0.09 -13.50
N HIS A 121 -9.09 0.93 -13.21
CA HIS A 121 -10.23 0.80 -12.29
C HIS A 121 -11.38 -0.01 -12.91
N PHE A 122 -11.66 0.12 -14.21
CA PHE A 122 -12.62 -0.74 -14.89
C PHE A 122 -12.20 -2.21 -14.84
N SER A 123 -10.93 -2.51 -15.11
CA SER A 123 -10.39 -3.87 -15.00
C SER A 123 -10.58 -4.44 -13.59
N LEU A 124 -10.33 -3.61 -12.56
CA LEU A 124 -10.59 -3.99 -11.16
C LEU A 124 -12.08 -4.27 -10.90
N THR A 125 -13.00 -3.51 -11.50
CA THR A 125 -14.45 -3.78 -11.37
C THR A 125 -14.87 -5.09 -12.01
N ASN A 126 -14.17 -5.56 -13.05
CA ASN A 126 -14.50 -6.80 -13.77
C ASN A 126 -13.99 -8.08 -13.08
N ILE A 127 -13.15 -7.98 -12.04
CA ILE A 127 -12.71 -9.15 -11.29
C ILE A 127 -13.89 -9.72 -10.49
N THR A 128 -14.29 -10.96 -10.76
CA THR A 128 -15.44 -11.62 -10.12
C THR A 128 -15.06 -12.51 -8.92
N SER A 129 -13.76 -12.73 -8.68
CA SER A 129 -13.25 -13.41 -7.48
C SER A 129 -12.85 -12.39 -6.41
N LEU A 130 -13.39 -12.53 -5.19
CA LEU A 130 -13.01 -11.69 -4.05
C LEU A 130 -11.52 -11.81 -3.74
N ALA A 131 -10.98 -13.02 -3.70
CA ALA A 131 -9.56 -13.30 -3.52
C ALA A 131 -8.68 -12.52 -4.50
N SER A 132 -8.97 -12.65 -5.80
CA SER A 132 -8.21 -11.93 -6.85
C SER A 132 -8.41 -10.42 -6.75
N TRP A 133 -9.61 -9.97 -6.38
CA TRP A 133 -9.89 -8.55 -6.23
C TRP A 133 -9.11 -7.93 -5.08
N LEU A 134 -9.02 -8.58 -3.91
CA LEU A 134 -8.27 -8.08 -2.76
C LEU A 134 -6.79 -7.87 -3.10
N VAL A 135 -6.19 -8.80 -3.86
CA VAL A 135 -4.79 -8.69 -4.33
C VAL A 135 -4.63 -7.53 -5.32
N ASN A 136 -5.48 -7.46 -6.35
CA ASN A 136 -5.38 -6.44 -7.39
C ASN A 136 -5.74 -5.04 -6.90
N ALA A 137 -6.69 -4.94 -5.98
CA ALA A 137 -7.06 -3.70 -5.34
C ALA A 137 -5.87 -3.10 -4.59
N ALA A 138 -5.14 -3.92 -3.82
CA ALA A 138 -3.93 -3.51 -3.10
C ALA A 138 -2.74 -3.19 -4.02
N GLY A 139 -2.57 -3.96 -5.10
CA GLY A 139 -1.56 -3.72 -6.13
C GLY A 139 -1.98 -2.61 -7.10
N ASN A 140 -2.21 -2.97 -8.36
CA ASN A 140 -2.47 -2.02 -9.46
C ASN A 140 -3.65 -1.07 -9.24
N GLY A 141 -4.60 -1.39 -8.34
CA GLY A 141 -5.73 -0.52 -8.02
C GLY A 141 -5.32 0.84 -7.42
N HIS A 142 -4.33 0.86 -6.53
CA HIS A 142 -3.84 2.11 -5.89
C HIS A 142 -2.37 2.08 -5.44
N GLY A 143 -1.72 0.91 -5.34
CA GLY A 143 -0.31 0.74 -4.99
C GLY A 143 0.64 1.68 -5.76
N PRO A 144 0.49 1.89 -7.08
CA PRO A 144 1.30 2.86 -7.81
C PRO A 144 1.20 4.29 -7.26
N VAL A 145 0.06 4.70 -6.70
CA VAL A 145 -0.11 6.04 -6.13
C VAL A 145 0.72 6.21 -4.87
N HIS A 146 0.84 5.17 -4.04
CA HIS A 146 1.75 5.15 -2.91
C HIS A 146 3.20 5.36 -3.35
N VAL A 147 3.65 4.62 -4.36
CA VAL A 147 5.01 4.72 -4.89
C VAL A 147 5.28 6.14 -5.40
N ASN A 148 4.35 6.68 -6.17
CA ASN A 148 4.52 7.99 -6.79
C ASN A 148 4.38 9.17 -5.81
N THR A 149 3.74 8.99 -4.66
CA THR A 149 3.61 10.06 -3.65
C THR A 149 4.61 9.95 -2.51
N GLY A 150 5.02 8.72 -2.18
CA GLY A 150 5.99 8.44 -1.12
C GLY A 150 7.43 8.43 -1.60
N GLY A 151 7.71 7.69 -2.68
CA GLY A 151 9.04 7.49 -3.25
C GLY A 151 10.10 6.89 -2.32
N VAL A 152 11.25 6.60 -2.90
CA VAL A 152 12.42 5.99 -2.24
C VAL A 152 13.65 6.79 -2.60
N PHE A 153 14.46 7.17 -1.61
CA PHE A 153 15.62 8.04 -1.85
C PHE A 153 16.70 7.84 -0.79
N GLY A 154 17.75 8.66 -0.85
CA GLY A 154 18.89 8.60 0.06
C GLY A 154 20.17 8.20 -0.67
N GLU A 155 20.99 7.37 -0.05
CA GLU A 155 22.26 6.92 -0.66
C GLU A 155 22.00 5.97 -1.86
N CYS A 156 20.81 5.38 -1.95
CA CYS A 156 20.44 4.46 -3.02
C CYS A 156 20.50 5.07 -4.42
N SER A 157 20.19 6.37 -4.59
CA SER A 157 20.27 7.01 -5.90
C SER A 157 21.70 7.09 -6.42
N GLY A 158 22.64 7.45 -5.55
CA GLY A 158 24.06 7.48 -5.89
C GLY A 158 24.63 6.08 -6.11
N MET A 159 24.23 5.12 -5.29
CA MET A 159 24.62 3.72 -5.43
C MET A 159 24.15 3.14 -6.77
N MET A 160 22.88 3.34 -7.15
CA MET A 160 22.34 2.82 -8.41
C MET A 160 23.02 3.43 -9.62
N SER A 161 23.22 4.76 -9.61
CA SER A 161 23.99 5.44 -10.65
C SER A 161 25.38 4.84 -10.81
N LYS A 162 26.11 4.67 -9.71
CA LYS A 162 27.46 4.10 -9.72
C LYS A 162 27.46 2.65 -10.21
N MET A 163 26.51 1.82 -9.79
CA MET A 163 26.38 0.44 -10.26
C MET A 163 26.16 0.39 -11.78
N TYR A 164 25.36 1.30 -12.33
CA TYR A 164 25.16 1.38 -13.78
C TYR A 164 26.40 1.83 -14.53
N ASP A 165 27.16 2.78 -13.98
CA ASP A 165 28.41 3.24 -14.58
C ASP A 165 29.50 2.16 -14.54
N ASP A 166 29.66 1.47 -13.41
CA ASP A 166 30.68 0.41 -13.23
C ASP A 166 30.42 -0.83 -14.10
N HIS A 167 29.18 -1.03 -14.53
CA HIS A 167 28.74 -2.18 -15.33
C HIS A 167 28.15 -1.79 -16.69
N GLU A 168 28.50 -0.61 -17.22
CA GLU A 168 27.93 -0.07 -18.48
C GLU A 168 27.96 -1.09 -19.63
N ASP A 169 29.12 -1.73 -19.87
CA ASP A 169 29.30 -2.71 -20.94
C ASP A 169 28.39 -3.95 -20.79
N LEU A 170 28.19 -4.41 -19.55
CA LEU A 170 27.30 -5.54 -19.25
C LEU A 170 25.84 -5.13 -19.46
N LEU A 171 25.48 -3.94 -18.99
CA LEU A 171 24.12 -3.41 -19.02
C LEU A 171 23.65 -3.01 -20.43
N ALA A 172 24.59 -2.73 -21.33
CA ALA A 172 24.31 -2.44 -22.74
C ALA A 172 23.99 -3.69 -23.59
N GLN A 173 24.11 -4.90 -23.04
CA GLN A 173 23.79 -6.14 -23.75
C GLN A 173 22.30 -6.24 -24.08
N ASN A 174 21.99 -6.69 -25.29
CA ASN A 174 20.63 -6.82 -25.80
C ASN A 174 20.11 -8.25 -25.67
N PHE A 175 18.86 -8.36 -25.25
CA PHE A 175 18.13 -9.61 -25.08
C PHE A 175 16.80 -9.50 -25.80
N THR A 176 16.35 -10.59 -26.43
CA THR A 176 14.96 -10.72 -26.87
C THR A 176 14.21 -11.61 -25.89
N VAL A 177 12.89 -11.44 -25.78
CA VAL A 177 12.05 -12.32 -24.95
C VAL A 177 12.24 -13.79 -25.34
N LYS A 178 12.20 -14.09 -26.65
CA LYS A 178 12.50 -15.43 -27.16
C LYS A 178 13.93 -15.87 -26.81
N GLY A 179 14.91 -14.97 -26.90
CA GLY A 179 16.30 -15.29 -26.54
C GLY A 179 16.43 -15.68 -25.07
N ILE A 180 15.74 -14.98 -24.17
CA ILE A 180 15.69 -15.33 -22.74
C ILE A 180 15.02 -16.70 -22.56
N SER A 181 13.86 -16.93 -23.20
CA SER A 181 13.16 -18.22 -23.18
C SER A 181 14.05 -19.38 -23.64
N ASP A 182 14.74 -19.22 -24.78
CA ASP A 182 15.66 -20.23 -25.31
C ASP A 182 16.82 -20.52 -24.34
N MET A 183 17.34 -19.50 -23.64
CA MET A 183 18.40 -19.66 -22.63
C MET A 183 17.89 -20.35 -21.37
N ILE A 184 16.67 -20.03 -20.92
CA ILE A 184 16.02 -20.70 -19.78
C ILE A 184 15.84 -22.17 -20.11
N LEU A 185 15.23 -22.50 -21.26
CA LEU A 185 15.04 -23.87 -21.72
C LEU A 185 16.37 -24.64 -21.79
N ALA A 186 17.43 -24.01 -22.30
CA ALA A 186 18.75 -24.63 -22.37
C ALA A 186 19.38 -24.89 -20.98
N THR A 187 19.08 -24.06 -19.99
CA THR A 187 19.68 -24.12 -18.64
C THR A 187 18.90 -25.03 -17.71
N THR A 188 17.57 -25.00 -17.78
CA THR A 188 16.67 -25.69 -16.82
C THR A 188 15.88 -26.83 -17.44
N GLY A 189 15.74 -26.86 -18.78
CA GLY A 189 14.83 -27.77 -19.47
C GLY A 189 13.36 -27.36 -19.42
N ILE A 190 13.04 -26.19 -18.87
CA ILE A 190 11.67 -25.66 -18.77
C ILE A 190 11.35 -24.83 -20.02
N ASP A 191 10.31 -25.24 -20.75
CA ASP A 191 9.73 -24.44 -21.83
C ASP A 191 8.64 -23.52 -21.24
N ASN A 192 8.91 -22.22 -21.20
CA ASN A 192 7.96 -21.22 -20.74
C ASN A 192 7.05 -20.67 -21.85
N GLY A 193 7.28 -21.09 -23.11
CA GLY A 193 6.46 -20.71 -24.25
C GLY A 193 6.54 -19.23 -24.66
N TRP A 194 7.50 -18.45 -24.15
CA TRP A 194 7.54 -17.02 -24.47
C TRP A 194 8.02 -16.76 -25.90
N VAL A 195 7.18 -16.03 -26.65
CA VAL A 195 7.35 -15.79 -28.08
C VAL A 195 7.32 -14.30 -28.38
N GLY A 196 8.33 -13.56 -27.89
CA GLY A 196 8.49 -12.12 -28.18
C GLY A 196 9.80 -11.80 -28.91
N THR A 197 9.74 -10.86 -29.87
CA THR A 197 10.91 -10.38 -30.61
C THR A 197 11.43 -9.03 -30.16
N ASP A 198 10.75 -8.40 -29.20
CA ASP A 198 11.16 -7.11 -28.66
C ASP A 198 12.53 -7.23 -28.01
N VAL A 199 13.35 -6.21 -28.24
CA VAL A 199 14.73 -6.15 -27.79
C VAL A 199 14.80 -5.24 -26.57
N TYR A 200 15.31 -5.79 -25.48
CA TYR A 200 15.56 -5.08 -24.24
C TYR A 200 17.05 -5.13 -23.91
N THR A 201 17.59 -4.00 -23.49
CA THR A 201 18.91 -3.96 -22.85
C THR A 201 18.83 -4.59 -21.47
N LEU A 202 19.93 -5.17 -20.98
CA LEU A 202 19.99 -5.63 -19.60
C LEU A 202 19.74 -4.50 -18.61
N LYS A 203 20.13 -3.25 -18.95
CA LYS A 203 19.77 -2.06 -18.16
C LYS A 203 18.26 -1.93 -17.98
N GLN A 204 17.48 -2.05 -19.04
CA GLN A 204 16.02 -1.93 -18.96
C GLN A 204 15.42 -3.05 -18.11
N ILE A 205 15.91 -4.28 -18.29
CA ILE A 205 15.48 -5.44 -17.49
C ILE A 205 15.81 -5.22 -16.01
N VAL A 206 17.05 -4.85 -15.68
CA VAL A 206 17.49 -4.56 -14.30
C VAL A 206 16.71 -3.40 -13.70
N THR A 207 16.43 -2.35 -14.49
CA THR A 207 15.65 -1.20 -14.03
C THR A 207 14.25 -1.63 -13.63
N ASN A 208 13.54 -2.34 -14.49
CA ASN A 208 12.15 -2.70 -14.26
C ASN A 208 11.97 -3.78 -13.17
N MET A 209 12.85 -4.78 -13.14
CA MET A 209 12.70 -5.91 -12.22
C MET A 209 13.31 -5.67 -10.83
N PHE A 210 14.30 -4.76 -10.72
CA PHE A 210 15.04 -4.56 -9.47
C PHE A 210 15.02 -3.11 -8.99
N HIS A 211 15.42 -2.17 -9.84
CA HIS A 211 15.54 -0.79 -9.42
C HIS A 211 14.18 -0.22 -9.03
N LEU A 212 13.18 -0.34 -9.89
CA LEU A 212 11.85 0.19 -9.62
C LEU A 212 11.07 -0.64 -8.58
N GLU A 213 11.57 -1.82 -8.22
CA GLU A 213 11.05 -2.68 -7.14
C GLU A 213 11.88 -2.57 -5.85
N TYR A 214 12.79 -1.59 -5.76
CA TYR A 214 13.73 -1.48 -4.65
C TYR A 214 13.05 -1.47 -3.27
N PHE A 215 11.94 -0.75 -3.12
CA PHE A 215 11.20 -0.68 -1.86
C PHE A 215 10.61 -2.03 -1.46
N HIS A 216 10.05 -2.77 -2.42
CA HIS A 216 9.56 -4.11 -2.17
C HIS A 216 10.71 -5.01 -1.69
N ILE A 217 11.83 -5.02 -2.42
CA ILE A 217 13.01 -5.83 -2.09
C ILE A 217 13.55 -5.46 -0.69
N TYR A 218 13.72 -4.16 -0.43
CA TYR A 218 14.25 -3.66 0.85
C TYR A 218 13.37 -4.07 2.04
N ARG A 219 12.04 -3.97 1.88
CA ARG A 219 11.07 -4.45 2.88
C ARG A 219 11.09 -5.97 3.01
N MET A 220 11.26 -6.70 1.92
CA MET A 220 11.36 -8.17 1.96
C MET A 220 12.57 -8.62 2.78
N LEU A 221 13.67 -7.86 2.81
CA LEU A 221 14.79 -8.15 3.70
C LEU A 221 14.45 -8.01 5.19
N TRP A 222 13.52 -7.11 5.55
CA TRP A 222 12.97 -7.05 6.91
C TRP A 222 12.06 -8.27 7.19
N ARG A 223 11.30 -8.72 6.18
CA ARG A 223 10.40 -9.89 6.25
C ARG A 223 11.04 -11.17 5.72
N SER A 224 12.35 -11.29 5.82
CA SER A 224 13.15 -12.27 5.05
C SER A 224 12.80 -13.74 5.30
N HIS A 225 12.06 -14.07 6.37
CA HIS A 225 11.63 -15.44 6.65
C HIS A 225 10.76 -16.05 5.53
N THR A 226 10.16 -15.22 4.67
CA THR A 226 9.35 -15.69 3.53
C THR A 226 10.18 -16.05 2.29
N CYS A 227 11.48 -15.71 2.24
CA CYS A 227 12.29 -15.85 1.04
C CYS A 227 13.73 -16.32 1.28
N ALA A 228 14.31 -16.02 2.45
CA ALA A 228 15.65 -16.43 2.80
C ALA A 228 15.74 -17.96 2.89
N LEU A 229 16.85 -18.53 2.40
CA LEU A 229 17.03 -19.98 2.34
C LEU A 229 17.05 -20.63 3.73
N ASP A 230 17.48 -19.91 4.76
CA ASP A 230 17.48 -20.35 6.15
C ASP A 230 16.19 -20.01 6.92
N GLY A 231 15.23 -19.32 6.29
CA GLY A 231 13.97 -18.91 6.89
C GLY A 231 14.11 -17.89 8.04
N GLN A 232 15.27 -17.24 8.19
CA GLN A 232 15.46 -16.21 9.23
C GLN A 232 14.67 -14.93 8.87
N SER A 233 14.00 -14.35 9.85
CA SER A 233 13.37 -13.02 9.74
C SER A 233 14.36 -11.90 10.04
N GLU A 234 14.04 -10.66 9.62
CA GLU A 234 14.79 -9.44 9.98
C GLU A 234 16.28 -9.52 9.59
N ILE A 235 16.59 -10.07 8.41
CA ILE A 235 17.96 -10.02 7.89
C ILE A 235 18.40 -8.58 7.69
N LEU A 236 17.51 -7.68 7.27
CA LEU A 236 17.74 -6.24 7.37
C LEU A 236 17.67 -5.81 8.85
N GLN A 237 18.83 -5.45 9.41
CA GLN A 237 19.00 -5.05 10.79
C GLN A 237 19.18 -3.54 10.91
N CYS A 238 18.26 -2.91 11.63
CA CYS A 238 18.35 -1.49 11.96
C CYS A 238 18.90 -1.30 13.38
N PRO A 239 19.65 -0.20 13.65
CA PRO A 239 20.05 0.15 14.99
C PRO A 239 18.84 0.24 15.94
N LYS A 240 18.99 -0.18 17.20
CA LYS A 240 17.88 -0.09 18.17
C LYS A 240 17.54 1.34 18.57
N SER A 241 18.54 2.23 18.53
CA SER A 241 18.41 3.64 18.88
C SER A 241 19.57 4.43 18.31
N CYS A 242 19.31 5.65 17.86
CA CYS A 242 20.31 6.60 17.41
C CYS A 242 20.12 7.95 18.10
N ASP A 243 21.23 8.64 18.36
CA ASP A 243 21.16 10.01 18.85
C ASP A 243 20.63 10.92 17.75
N LYS A 244 19.92 11.98 18.13
CA LYS A 244 19.40 12.97 17.16
C LYS A 244 20.51 13.58 16.30
N ASN A 245 21.74 13.64 16.82
CA ASN A 245 22.90 14.23 16.16
C ASN A 245 23.74 13.20 15.41
N THR A 246 23.47 11.88 15.55
CA THR A 246 24.18 10.86 14.78
C THR A 246 23.96 11.12 13.28
N PRO A 247 25.03 11.19 12.48
CA PRO A 247 24.91 11.26 11.03
C PRO A 247 24.14 10.06 10.51
N GLU A 248 23.33 10.27 9.48
CA GLU A 248 22.50 9.20 8.94
C GLU A 248 23.33 8.04 8.42
N SER A 249 24.45 8.33 7.75
CA SER A 249 25.41 7.33 7.26
C SER A 249 25.97 6.39 8.35
N GLU A 250 25.97 6.83 9.61
CA GLU A 250 26.42 6.05 10.78
C GLU A 250 25.28 5.33 11.50
N CYS A 251 24.04 5.58 11.09
CA CYS A 251 22.84 4.98 11.63
C CYS A 251 21.89 4.64 10.47
N ILE A 252 22.27 3.62 9.70
CA ILE A 252 21.43 3.03 8.67
C ILE A 252 21.10 1.58 9.02
N CYS A 253 20.11 1.02 8.36
CA CYS A 253 19.89 -0.43 8.40
C CYS A 253 20.83 -1.12 7.41
N THR A 254 21.40 -2.27 7.81
CA THR A 254 22.21 -3.13 6.94
C THR A 254 21.79 -4.58 7.08
N CYS A 255 22.08 -5.41 6.08
CA CYS A 255 21.85 -6.84 6.22
C CYS A 255 22.80 -7.48 7.23
N GLN A 256 22.35 -8.53 7.90
CA GLN A 256 23.16 -9.34 8.79
C GLN A 256 24.48 -9.78 8.12
N GLY A 257 25.60 -9.57 8.81
CA GLY A 257 26.94 -9.87 8.28
C GLY A 257 27.60 -8.70 7.54
N ILE A 258 26.91 -7.56 7.40
CA ILE A 258 27.51 -6.31 6.91
C ILE A 258 27.70 -5.34 8.06
N ASP A 259 28.93 -4.85 8.24
CA ASP A 259 29.23 -3.82 9.24
C ASP A 259 28.59 -2.47 8.85
N PRO A 260 27.76 -1.87 9.71
CA PRO A 260 27.00 -0.66 9.39
C PRO A 260 27.86 0.61 9.31
N VAL A 261 29.14 0.58 9.68
CA VAL A 261 30.07 1.72 9.64
C VAL A 261 31.13 1.52 8.57
N THR A 262 31.80 0.37 8.57
CA THR A 262 32.90 0.08 7.64
C THR A 262 32.43 -0.45 6.29
N ARG A 263 31.18 -0.92 6.21
CA ARG A 263 30.62 -1.63 5.04
C ARG A 263 31.37 -2.91 4.68
N ASP A 264 32.11 -3.49 5.64
CA ASP A 264 32.73 -4.81 5.47
C ASP A 264 31.65 -5.88 5.32
N ASP A 265 31.73 -6.64 4.22
CA ASP A 265 30.79 -7.70 3.83
C ASP A 265 31.43 -9.10 3.92
N SER A 266 32.58 -9.24 4.59
CA SER A 266 33.32 -10.51 4.65
C SER A 266 32.55 -11.65 5.34
N GLU A 267 31.58 -11.34 6.19
CA GLU A 267 30.68 -12.31 6.85
C GLU A 267 29.29 -12.39 6.18
N PHE A 268 29.06 -11.62 5.12
CA PHE A 268 27.76 -11.53 4.45
C PHE A 268 27.50 -12.73 3.55
N ASN A 269 26.43 -13.47 3.85
CA ASN A 269 25.95 -14.61 3.07
C ASN A 269 24.89 -14.15 2.05
N TRP A 270 25.34 -13.61 0.92
CA TRP A 270 24.45 -13.07 -0.11
C TRP A 270 23.60 -14.15 -0.77
N GLU A 271 24.10 -15.39 -0.89
CA GLU A 271 23.36 -16.51 -1.47
C GLU A 271 22.09 -16.84 -0.66
N ASN A 272 22.14 -16.68 0.67
CA ASN A 272 20.99 -16.91 1.55
C ASN A 272 19.81 -16.00 1.21
N ILE A 273 20.09 -14.76 0.79
CA ILE A 273 19.06 -13.75 0.55
C ILE A 273 18.81 -13.46 -0.93
N GLU A 274 19.58 -14.06 -1.83
CA GLU A 274 19.35 -13.91 -3.26
C GLU A 274 17.86 -14.12 -3.64
N PRO A 275 17.13 -15.13 -3.11
CA PRO A 275 15.71 -15.28 -3.44
C PRO A 275 14.82 -14.10 -3.01
N CYS A 276 15.23 -13.31 -2.02
CA CYS A 276 14.49 -12.12 -1.55
C CYS A 276 14.60 -10.93 -2.50
N MET A 277 15.45 -11.00 -3.53
CA MET A 277 15.69 -9.91 -4.48
C MET A 277 14.70 -9.86 -5.63
N TYR A 278 13.82 -10.85 -5.72
CA TYR A 278 12.96 -11.07 -6.86
C TYR A 278 11.52 -11.04 -6.39
N VAL A 279 10.64 -10.40 -7.17
CA VAL A 279 9.22 -10.31 -6.85
C VAL A 279 8.53 -11.65 -7.12
N SER A 280 9.08 -12.45 -8.03
CA SER A 280 8.60 -13.78 -8.40
C SER A 280 9.73 -14.78 -8.67
N ASP A 281 9.40 -16.08 -8.68
CA ASP A 281 10.31 -17.14 -9.11
C ASP A 281 10.71 -17.02 -10.59
N GLU A 282 9.84 -16.44 -11.40
CA GLU A 282 10.12 -16.12 -12.81
C GLU A 282 11.22 -15.07 -12.93
N ASP A 283 11.13 -13.99 -12.14
CA ASP A 283 12.14 -12.94 -12.12
C ASP A 283 13.51 -13.47 -11.68
N LYS A 284 13.50 -14.34 -10.66
CA LYS A 284 14.69 -15.05 -10.19
C LYS A 284 15.31 -15.88 -11.31
N LEU A 285 14.50 -16.65 -12.03
CA LEU A 285 14.96 -17.50 -13.12
C LEU A 285 15.56 -16.68 -14.27
N ILE A 286 14.90 -15.59 -14.67
CA ILE A 286 15.41 -14.66 -15.68
C ILE A 286 16.77 -14.12 -15.24
N ALA A 287 16.84 -13.55 -14.04
CA ALA A 287 18.07 -12.94 -13.52
C ALA A 287 19.21 -13.94 -13.40
N GLN A 288 18.95 -15.16 -12.90
CA GLN A 288 19.97 -16.20 -12.79
C GLN A 288 20.49 -16.67 -14.15
N THR A 289 19.67 -16.55 -15.19
CA THR A 289 20.01 -16.93 -16.57
C THR A 289 20.85 -15.87 -17.29
N ILE A 290 20.49 -14.58 -17.16
CA ILE A 290 21.09 -13.52 -17.98
C ILE A 290 22.11 -12.66 -17.24
N MET A 291 22.13 -12.68 -15.91
CA MET A 291 23.04 -11.87 -15.09
C MET A 291 24.18 -12.72 -14.55
N PRO A 292 25.45 -12.33 -14.75
CA PRO A 292 26.58 -13.00 -14.13
C PRO A 292 26.46 -13.00 -12.60
N GLU A 293 26.90 -14.08 -11.95
CA GLU A 293 26.88 -14.22 -10.49
C GLU A 293 27.57 -13.06 -9.77
N SER A 294 28.70 -12.57 -10.30
CA SER A 294 29.41 -11.42 -9.74
C SER A 294 28.59 -10.12 -9.76
N PHE A 295 27.76 -9.92 -10.79
CA PHE A 295 26.87 -8.78 -10.88
C PHE A 295 25.70 -8.92 -9.89
N ARG A 296 25.09 -10.10 -9.79
CA ARG A 296 24.03 -10.38 -8.81
C ARG A 296 24.52 -10.16 -7.38
N LYS A 297 25.70 -10.69 -7.02
CA LYS A 297 26.34 -10.43 -5.73
C LYS A 297 26.54 -8.94 -5.47
N THR A 298 27.02 -8.19 -6.47
CA THR A 298 27.24 -6.74 -6.34
C THR A 298 25.93 -5.99 -6.06
N MET A 299 24.88 -6.29 -6.83
CA MET A 299 23.54 -5.72 -6.65
C MET A 299 22.99 -5.99 -5.25
N ILE A 300 23.07 -7.25 -4.80
CA ILE A 300 22.58 -7.69 -3.47
C ILE A 300 23.34 -6.99 -2.35
N THR A 301 24.67 -6.96 -2.44
CA THR A 301 25.54 -6.32 -1.45
C THR A 301 25.25 -4.82 -1.36
N ASN A 302 25.04 -4.17 -2.50
CA ASN A 302 24.68 -2.75 -2.55
C ASN A 302 23.34 -2.47 -1.85
N ILE A 303 22.28 -3.21 -2.17
CA ILE A 303 20.96 -3.05 -1.51
C ILE A 303 21.09 -3.23 0.01
N CYS A 304 21.87 -4.23 0.43
CA CYS A 304 22.05 -4.58 1.83
C CYS A 304 22.95 -3.65 2.65
N SER A 305 23.70 -2.76 1.99
CA SER A 305 24.68 -1.89 2.65
C SER A 305 24.39 -0.40 2.51
N THR A 306 23.34 -0.05 1.77
CA THR A 306 23.03 1.34 1.40
C THR A 306 21.96 1.96 2.30
N GLY A 307 22.15 3.22 2.68
CA GLY A 307 21.15 4.01 3.41
C GLY A 307 19.94 4.35 2.53
N VAL A 308 18.75 3.99 3.00
CA VAL A 308 17.49 4.17 2.27
C VAL A 308 16.51 4.96 3.13
N LYS A 309 15.79 5.87 2.48
CA LYS A 309 14.66 6.60 3.02
C LYS A 309 13.42 6.34 2.18
N GLU A 310 12.28 6.37 2.85
CA GLU A 310 10.97 6.26 2.23
C GLU A 310 10.14 7.47 2.64
N GLY A 311 9.36 8.04 1.72
CA GLY A 311 8.36 9.04 2.10
C GLY A 311 7.18 8.42 2.85
N GLU A 312 6.42 9.27 3.53
CA GLU A 312 5.33 8.89 4.43
C GLU A 312 4.01 8.57 3.70
N SER A 313 4.05 8.45 2.38
CA SER A 313 2.98 7.84 1.60
C SER A 313 3.42 6.56 0.89
N LEU A 314 4.67 6.10 1.08
CA LEU A 314 5.18 4.88 0.45
C LEU A 314 4.61 3.65 1.16
N GLU A 315 3.54 3.12 0.58
CA GLU A 315 2.77 1.98 1.06
C GLU A 315 2.36 2.16 2.54
N SER A 316 2.08 1.06 3.24
CA SER A 316 1.76 1.05 4.66
C SER A 316 2.96 1.37 5.58
N ALA A 317 4.12 1.79 5.05
CA ALA A 317 5.35 1.89 5.81
C ALA A 317 5.35 3.10 6.78
N SER A 318 4.64 4.19 6.50
CA SER A 318 4.62 5.36 7.39
C SER A 318 3.42 6.28 7.11
N PRO A 319 2.17 5.92 7.46
CA PRO A 319 0.94 6.62 7.03
C PRO A 319 0.69 7.98 7.72
N ALA A 320 1.74 8.77 7.92
CA ALA A 320 1.67 10.06 8.60
C ALA A 320 1.36 11.22 7.64
N ASP A 321 1.60 11.04 6.33
CA ASP A 321 1.20 12.03 5.33
C ASP A 321 -0.33 11.98 5.10
N PRO A 322 -1.06 13.11 5.22
CA PRO A 322 -2.49 13.19 4.94
C PRO A 322 -2.93 12.66 3.57
N ILE A 323 -2.06 12.71 2.54
CA ILE A 323 -2.37 12.16 1.22
C ILE A 323 -2.64 10.65 1.32
N PHE A 324 -1.92 9.92 2.19
CA PHE A 324 -2.11 8.49 2.41
C PHE A 324 -3.58 8.14 2.64
N PHE A 325 -4.30 8.92 3.45
CA PHE A 325 -5.67 8.57 3.83
C PHE A 325 -6.67 8.74 2.69
N ILE A 326 -6.49 9.71 1.80
CA ILE A 326 -7.48 10.03 0.76
C ILE A 326 -7.38 9.13 -0.47
N ILE A 327 -6.33 8.31 -0.59
CA ILE A 327 -6.16 7.41 -1.75
C ILE A 327 -6.92 6.09 -1.61
N HIS A 328 -7.34 5.73 -0.39
CA HIS A 328 -8.02 4.47 -0.12
C HIS A 328 -9.53 4.48 -0.38
N PRO A 329 -10.29 5.57 -0.11
CA PRO A 329 -11.74 5.49 -0.24
C PRO A 329 -12.23 5.37 -1.70
N ILE A 330 -11.40 5.65 -2.71
CA ILE A 330 -11.74 5.34 -4.11
C ILE A 330 -11.78 3.81 -4.36
N ILE A 331 -10.96 3.03 -3.66
CA ILE A 331 -11.02 1.55 -3.70
C ILE A 331 -12.24 1.04 -2.94
N ASP A 332 -12.55 1.66 -1.79
CA ASP A 332 -13.79 1.38 -1.06
C ASP A 332 -15.04 1.71 -1.88
N ARG A 333 -15.00 2.77 -2.70
CA ARG A 333 -16.05 3.11 -3.66
C ARG A 333 -16.26 2.01 -4.70
N ILE A 334 -15.17 1.44 -5.24
CA ILE A 334 -15.25 0.31 -6.18
C ILE A 334 -15.80 -0.94 -5.48
N LEU A 335 -15.34 -1.24 -4.27
CA LEU A 335 -15.87 -2.35 -3.49
C LEU A 335 -17.37 -2.20 -3.24
N THR A 336 -17.80 -1.03 -2.80
CA THR A 336 -19.21 -0.70 -2.56
C THR A 336 -20.03 -0.85 -3.84
N ALA A 337 -19.53 -0.38 -4.99
CA ALA A 337 -20.18 -0.57 -6.29
C ALA A 337 -20.36 -2.05 -6.63
N LYS A 338 -19.33 -2.90 -6.43
CA LYS A 338 -19.41 -4.34 -6.69
C LYS A 338 -20.42 -5.04 -5.78
N ARG A 339 -20.54 -4.61 -4.52
CA ARG A 339 -21.54 -5.18 -3.59
C ARG A 339 -22.95 -4.74 -3.95
N LEU A 340 -23.15 -3.48 -4.30
CA LEU A 340 -24.45 -3.00 -4.78
C LEU A 340 -24.87 -3.69 -6.08
N ALA A 341 -23.91 -4.07 -6.93
CA ALA A 341 -24.17 -4.84 -8.14
C ALA A 341 -24.82 -6.22 -7.89
N GLU A 342 -24.82 -6.72 -6.64
CA GLU A 342 -25.57 -7.94 -6.28
C GLU A 342 -27.09 -7.74 -6.30
N THR A 343 -27.57 -6.50 -6.15
CA THR A 343 -29.01 -6.19 -6.00
C THR A 343 -29.55 -5.20 -7.04
N GLN A 344 -28.69 -4.46 -7.73
CA GLN A 344 -29.06 -3.47 -8.72
C GLN A 344 -28.00 -3.34 -9.82
N GLU A 345 -28.35 -2.72 -10.94
CA GLU A 345 -27.40 -2.42 -12.01
C GLU A 345 -26.55 -1.21 -11.61
N ILE A 346 -25.23 -1.38 -11.62
CA ILE A 346 -24.24 -0.31 -11.43
C ILE A 346 -23.40 -0.22 -12.70
N HIS A 347 -23.20 0.99 -13.22
CA HIS A 347 -22.43 1.24 -14.44
C HIS A 347 -21.09 1.89 -14.13
N PHE A 348 -20.03 1.44 -14.82
CA PHE A 348 -18.74 2.12 -14.84
C PHE A 348 -18.67 2.99 -16.10
N GLY A 349 -19.22 4.20 -16.01
CA GLY A 349 -19.34 5.10 -17.17
C GLY A 349 -20.01 4.41 -18.37
N GLU A 350 -19.56 4.74 -19.58
CA GLU A 350 -20.00 4.10 -20.83
C GLU A 350 -19.42 2.69 -21.05
N TRP A 351 -18.54 2.20 -20.16
CA TRP A 351 -17.75 0.99 -20.41
C TRP A 351 -18.49 -0.30 -20.05
N GLY A 352 -19.56 -0.20 -19.24
CA GLY A 352 -20.47 -1.32 -19.01
C GLY A 352 -20.94 -1.45 -17.57
N LEU A 353 -21.55 -2.60 -17.29
CA LEU A 353 -22.01 -2.97 -15.97
C LEU A 353 -20.85 -3.44 -15.11
N VAL A 354 -20.86 -3.04 -13.84
CA VAL A 354 -19.99 -3.62 -12.80
C VAL A 354 -20.57 -4.98 -12.40
N PRO A 355 -19.87 -6.11 -12.63
CA PRO A 355 -20.36 -7.41 -12.17
C PRO A 355 -20.20 -7.58 -10.65
N PRO A 356 -21.11 -8.31 -9.98
CA PRO A 356 -20.91 -8.73 -8.60
C PRO A 356 -19.76 -9.74 -8.47
N PHE A 357 -19.42 -10.11 -7.24
CA PHE A 357 -18.53 -11.25 -7.01
C PHE A 357 -19.26 -12.57 -7.30
N GLU A 358 -18.72 -13.38 -8.19
CA GLU A 358 -19.17 -14.76 -8.46
C GLU A 358 -18.56 -15.73 -7.44
N SER A 359 -17.32 -15.48 -7.02
CA SER A 359 -16.63 -16.22 -5.96
C SER A 359 -16.30 -15.29 -4.80
N LYS A 360 -16.66 -15.72 -3.59
CA LYS A 360 -16.33 -15.05 -2.32
C LYS A 360 -15.22 -15.80 -1.56
N GLU A 361 -14.40 -16.56 -2.30
CA GLU A 361 -13.22 -17.23 -1.73
C GLU A 361 -12.26 -16.22 -1.08
N TRP A 362 -11.62 -16.67 0.00
CA TRP A 362 -10.74 -15.88 0.85
C TRP A 362 -9.32 -16.43 0.79
N LEU A 363 -8.32 -15.54 0.76
CA LEU A 363 -6.90 -15.93 0.81
C LEU A 363 -6.38 -15.79 2.23
N ASP A 364 -6.06 -16.91 2.87
CA ASP A 364 -5.51 -16.95 4.23
C ASP A 364 -3.97 -16.79 4.28
N TYR A 365 -3.30 -16.71 3.13
CA TYR A 365 -1.85 -16.64 3.01
C TYR A 365 -1.37 -15.35 2.35
N SER A 366 -0.14 -14.94 2.67
CA SER A 366 0.57 -13.94 1.87
C SER A 366 1.09 -14.59 0.60
N PHE A 367 1.05 -13.88 -0.52
CA PHE A 367 1.54 -14.22 -1.86
C PHE A 367 2.87 -14.99 -1.98
N TYR A 368 3.69 -15.06 -0.93
CA TYR A 368 5.09 -15.48 -0.95
C TYR A 368 5.40 -16.90 -0.46
N SER A 369 4.44 -17.81 -0.35
CA SER A 369 4.78 -19.19 0.05
C SER A 369 3.72 -20.21 -0.33
N GLU A 370 4.20 -21.43 -0.63
CA GLU A 370 3.40 -22.65 -0.66
C GLU A 370 2.50 -22.78 0.59
N GLU A 371 1.43 -23.57 0.47
CA GLU A 371 0.24 -23.75 1.34
C GLU A 371 0.45 -23.86 2.88
N ASN A 372 1.69 -23.83 3.38
CA ASN A 372 2.05 -24.04 4.79
C ASN A 372 2.31 -22.76 5.61
N TYR A 373 2.21 -21.56 5.04
CA TYR A 373 2.40 -20.32 5.81
C TYR A 373 1.18 -19.40 5.73
N THR A 374 0.44 -19.32 6.84
CA THR A 374 -0.64 -18.35 7.02
C THR A 374 -0.10 -17.10 7.72
N CYS A 375 -0.47 -15.93 7.22
CA CYS A 375 -0.12 -14.66 7.84
C CYS A 375 -1.19 -14.24 8.83
N ASN A 376 -0.82 -14.00 10.08
CA ASN A 376 -1.75 -13.46 11.06
C ASN A 376 -2.32 -12.12 10.59
N GLY A 377 -3.64 -11.99 10.64
CA GLY A 377 -4.41 -10.82 10.19
C GLY A 377 -4.96 -10.96 8.77
N HIS A 378 -4.52 -11.95 7.99
CA HIS A 378 -5.02 -12.20 6.63
C HIS A 378 -6.15 -13.22 6.60
N GLY A 379 -6.18 -14.14 7.56
CA GLY A 379 -7.17 -15.20 7.61
C GLY A 379 -8.58 -14.66 7.73
N MET A 380 -9.54 -15.35 7.12
CA MET A 380 -10.96 -14.98 7.19
C MET A 380 -11.47 -14.78 8.63
N HIS A 381 -10.97 -15.59 9.56
CA HIS A 381 -11.34 -15.57 10.98
C HIS A 381 -10.34 -14.82 11.87
N ASP A 382 -9.30 -14.22 11.29
CA ASP A 382 -8.41 -13.37 12.07
C ASP A 382 -9.13 -12.08 12.47
N ALA A 383 -8.77 -11.54 13.64
CA ALA A 383 -9.33 -10.29 14.13
C ALA A 383 -9.01 -9.14 13.15
N VAL A 384 -10.02 -8.38 12.75
CA VAL A 384 -9.84 -7.17 11.96
C VAL A 384 -9.24 -6.08 12.85
N LEU A 385 -8.15 -5.47 12.41
CA LEU A 385 -7.48 -4.35 13.09
C LEU A 385 -7.31 -4.56 14.61
N PRO A 386 -6.62 -5.63 15.04
CA PRO A 386 -6.50 -5.96 16.45
C PRO A 386 -5.88 -4.78 17.21
N ASN A 387 -6.48 -4.40 18.33
CA ASN A 387 -6.09 -3.26 19.19
C ASN A 387 -6.46 -1.86 18.68
N LEU A 388 -7.28 -1.74 17.63
CA LEU A 388 -7.88 -0.45 17.25
C LEU A 388 -9.37 -0.43 17.62
N PRO A 389 -9.89 0.70 18.15
CA PRO A 389 -11.31 0.83 18.42
C PRO A 389 -12.10 0.85 17.10
N LEU A 390 -13.11 -0.01 17.01
CA LEU A 390 -14.12 0.01 15.95
C LEU A 390 -15.38 0.68 16.48
N PRO A 391 -16.22 1.27 15.61
CA PRO A 391 -17.45 1.91 16.05
C PRO A 391 -18.35 0.89 16.75
N ALA A 392 -18.84 1.25 17.95
CA ALA A 392 -19.62 0.34 18.79
C ALA A 392 -20.88 -0.20 18.09
N ASN A 393 -21.51 0.61 17.23
CA ASN A 393 -22.65 0.18 16.43
C ASN A 393 -22.28 -0.90 15.42
N LEU A 394 -21.10 -0.79 14.79
CA LEU A 394 -20.61 -1.82 13.88
C LEU A 394 -20.31 -3.10 14.66
N ILE A 395 -19.62 -3.03 15.81
CA ILE A 395 -19.38 -4.23 16.64
C ILE A 395 -20.70 -4.88 17.02
N LYS A 396 -21.65 -4.12 17.57
CA LYS A 396 -22.97 -4.62 17.96
C LYS A 396 -23.74 -5.28 16.81
N PHE A 397 -23.54 -4.79 15.58
CA PHE A 397 -24.21 -5.29 14.39
C PHE A 397 -23.52 -6.52 13.79
N ALA A 398 -22.19 -6.49 13.74
CA ALA A 398 -21.38 -7.42 12.96
C ALA A 398 -20.75 -8.55 13.78
N ASP A 399 -20.61 -8.40 15.10
CA ASP A 399 -20.06 -9.43 15.99
C ASP A 399 -21.09 -10.56 16.17
N GLN A 400 -21.00 -11.57 15.29
CA GLN A 400 -21.97 -12.66 15.24
C GLN A 400 -21.76 -13.67 16.36
N ASN A 401 -20.52 -13.79 16.82
CA ASN A 401 -20.13 -14.77 17.83
C ASN A 401 -20.21 -14.22 19.28
N GLY A 402 -20.27 -12.90 19.44
CA GLY A 402 -20.46 -12.20 20.71
C GLY A 402 -19.21 -12.11 21.59
N ASP A 403 -18.01 -12.21 21.01
CA ASP A 403 -16.74 -12.14 21.73
C ASP A 403 -16.22 -10.71 21.94
N GLY A 404 -16.91 -9.70 21.37
CA GLY A 404 -16.56 -8.29 21.47
C GLY A 404 -15.51 -7.83 20.46
N HIS A 405 -15.10 -8.70 19.53
CA HIS A 405 -14.16 -8.42 18.46
C HIS A 405 -14.79 -8.78 17.11
N LEU A 406 -14.33 -8.14 16.03
CA LEU A 406 -14.74 -8.51 14.68
C LEU A 406 -13.62 -9.31 14.02
N SER A 407 -13.95 -10.46 13.47
CA SER A 407 -13.12 -11.13 12.47
C SER A 407 -13.17 -10.40 11.12
N ASN A 408 -12.25 -10.70 10.22
CA ASN A 408 -12.26 -10.15 8.87
C ASN A 408 -13.57 -10.44 8.12
N ILE A 409 -14.16 -11.63 8.29
CA ILE A 409 -15.45 -11.97 7.68
C ILE A 409 -16.63 -11.21 8.32
N GLU A 410 -16.67 -11.11 9.65
CA GLU A 410 -17.70 -10.33 10.34
C GLU A 410 -17.62 -8.85 9.93
N PHE A 411 -16.40 -8.30 9.82
CA PHE A 411 -16.20 -6.96 9.30
C PHE A 411 -16.67 -6.84 7.85
N TRP A 412 -16.28 -7.77 6.98
CA TRP A 412 -16.68 -7.79 5.58
C TRP A 412 -18.20 -7.78 5.44
N GLU A 413 -18.92 -8.65 6.16
CA GLU A 413 -20.39 -8.67 6.16
C GLU A 413 -20.97 -7.41 6.81
N GLY A 414 -20.34 -6.95 7.89
CA GLY A 414 -20.71 -5.76 8.62
C GLY A 414 -20.59 -4.47 7.83
N VAL A 415 -19.73 -4.40 6.80
CA VAL A 415 -19.61 -3.22 5.93
C VAL A 415 -20.39 -3.34 4.61
N ASP A 416 -21.35 -4.27 4.52
CA ASP A 416 -22.19 -4.42 3.32
C ASP A 416 -23.17 -3.26 3.17
N PRO A 417 -23.13 -2.48 2.08
CA PRO A 417 -24.11 -1.43 1.82
C PRO A 417 -25.53 -1.98 1.58
N ASN A 418 -25.68 -3.28 1.26
CA ASN A 418 -26.98 -3.92 1.11
C ASN A 418 -27.57 -4.36 2.46
N THR A 419 -26.83 -4.23 3.57
CA THR A 419 -27.31 -4.55 4.91
C THR A 419 -27.70 -3.27 5.67
N ASN A 420 -28.83 -3.30 6.37
CA ASN A 420 -29.27 -2.16 7.17
C ASN A 420 -28.48 -2.10 8.49
N GLY A 421 -27.53 -1.15 8.61
CA GLY A 421 -26.97 -0.73 9.90
C GLY A 421 -25.48 -0.91 10.11
N GLY A 422 -24.77 -1.44 9.11
CA GLY A 422 -23.34 -1.73 9.18
C GLY A 422 -22.43 -0.52 9.03
N VAL A 423 -22.60 0.24 7.95
CA VAL A 423 -21.89 1.50 7.67
C VAL A 423 -22.84 2.69 7.75
N ASP A 424 -22.32 3.83 8.21
CA ASP A 424 -23.08 5.08 8.35
C ASP A 424 -22.82 6.06 7.19
N TYR A 425 -22.14 5.61 6.13
CA TYR A 425 -21.92 6.37 4.91
C TYR A 425 -22.16 5.50 3.67
N ILE A 426 -22.49 6.18 2.58
CA ILE A 426 -22.44 5.65 1.21
C ILE A 426 -21.87 6.76 0.32
N PHE A 427 -21.21 6.38 -0.78
CA PHE A 427 -20.75 7.35 -1.77
C PHE A 427 -21.96 7.99 -2.47
N ASP A 428 -21.92 9.31 -2.65
CA ASP A 428 -23.00 10.08 -3.29
C ASP A 428 -23.29 9.63 -4.72
N SER A 429 -22.26 9.14 -5.42
CA SER A 429 -22.38 8.66 -6.79
C SER A 429 -21.39 7.53 -7.09
N PHE A 430 -21.85 6.59 -7.93
CA PHE A 430 -21.04 5.57 -8.60
C PHE A 430 -20.98 5.87 -10.11
N GLU A 431 -20.93 7.14 -10.50
CA GLU A 431 -20.70 7.56 -11.89
C GLU A 431 -19.22 7.90 -12.11
N TRP A 432 -18.69 7.58 -13.29
CA TRP A 432 -17.32 7.91 -13.72
C TRP A 432 -17.34 8.73 -15.02
N PRO A 433 -17.90 9.95 -15.00
CA PRO A 433 -18.16 10.71 -16.23
C PRO A 433 -16.88 11.13 -16.98
N HIS A 434 -15.73 11.20 -16.31
CA HIS A 434 -14.45 11.44 -16.98
C HIS A 434 -13.92 10.20 -17.72
N CYS A 435 -14.48 9.03 -17.43
CA CYS A 435 -14.22 7.78 -18.15
C CYS A 435 -15.11 7.60 -19.39
N ASP A 436 -16.07 8.51 -19.63
CA ASP A 436 -16.96 8.51 -20.79
C ASP A 436 -16.26 9.10 -22.02
N PHE A 437 -15.32 8.34 -22.57
CA PHE A 437 -14.64 8.70 -23.80
C PHE A 437 -14.52 7.49 -24.72
N ASN A 438 -14.72 7.75 -26.00
CA ASN A 438 -14.69 6.73 -27.02
C ASN A 438 -13.22 6.36 -27.32
N TYR A 439 -12.74 5.24 -26.78
CA TYR A 439 -11.37 4.74 -27.03
C TYR A 439 -11.08 4.56 -28.54
N SER A 440 -12.12 4.45 -29.38
CA SER A 440 -11.96 4.40 -30.84
C SER A 440 -11.45 5.69 -31.48
N ASP A 441 -11.54 6.85 -30.79
CA ASP A 441 -11.06 8.15 -31.29
C ASP A 441 -9.64 8.50 -30.79
N ALA A 442 -9.16 7.85 -29.72
CA ALA A 442 -7.79 7.98 -29.23
C ALA A 442 -6.87 7.09 -30.08
N GLY A 443 -6.49 7.60 -31.26
CA GLY A 443 -5.77 6.86 -32.30
C GLY A 443 -4.69 5.91 -31.79
N SER A 444 -5.02 4.62 -31.75
CA SER A 444 -4.21 3.40 -31.96
C SER A 444 -2.72 3.38 -31.62
N GLN A 445 -2.20 4.18 -30.70
CA GLN A 445 -0.76 4.21 -30.42
C GLN A 445 -0.33 3.28 -29.29
N TRP A 446 -1.24 2.83 -28.43
CA TRP A 446 -1.00 1.74 -27.50
C TRP A 446 -2.21 0.80 -27.53
N THR A 447 -2.05 -0.36 -28.16
CA THR A 447 -3.10 -1.39 -28.14
C THR A 447 -3.20 -1.94 -26.72
N GLY A 448 -4.37 -2.46 -26.33
CA GLY A 448 -4.52 -3.17 -25.05
C GLY A 448 -3.44 -4.23 -24.80
N ALA A 449 -2.79 -4.73 -25.85
CA ALA A 449 -1.66 -5.65 -25.78
C ALA A 449 -0.38 -5.05 -25.14
N GLU A 450 -0.13 -3.74 -25.24
CA GLU A 450 1.03 -3.13 -24.57
C GLU A 450 0.75 -2.82 -23.08
N TYR A 451 -0.52 -2.54 -22.73
CA TYR A 451 -0.92 -2.47 -21.31
C TYR A 451 -1.03 -3.86 -20.69
N GLU A 452 -1.50 -4.87 -21.44
CA GLU A 452 -1.37 -6.27 -21.08
C GLU A 452 0.10 -6.69 -20.98
N SER A 453 1.03 -6.12 -21.76
CA SER A 453 2.47 -6.39 -21.61
C SER A 453 3.09 -5.74 -20.37
N LEU A 454 2.55 -4.58 -19.94
CA LEU A 454 2.91 -3.93 -18.68
C LEU A 454 2.28 -4.70 -17.50
N GLN A 455 1.04 -5.19 -17.66
CA GLN A 455 0.37 -6.08 -16.70
C GLN A 455 0.90 -7.51 -16.72
N SER A 456 1.57 -7.97 -17.79
CA SER A 456 2.23 -9.27 -17.91
C SER A 456 3.72 -9.19 -17.58
N SER A 457 4.25 -7.98 -17.39
CA SER A 457 5.54 -7.76 -16.72
C SER A 457 5.40 -7.75 -15.19
N GLU A 458 4.17 -7.65 -14.69
CA GLU A 458 3.78 -8.30 -13.44
C GLU A 458 3.15 -9.65 -13.80
N PRO A 459 3.24 -10.72 -13.01
CA PRO A 459 2.68 -12.00 -13.44
C PRO A 459 1.16 -11.89 -13.52
N SER A 460 0.59 -12.04 -14.71
CA SER A 460 -0.83 -12.36 -14.88
C SER A 460 -1.03 -13.78 -14.33
N PHE A 461 -1.54 -13.88 -13.10
CA PHE A 461 -1.80 -15.17 -12.46
C PHE A 461 -3.03 -15.85 -13.06
N ASP A 462 -2.84 -16.56 -14.17
CA ASP A 462 -3.68 -17.72 -14.48
C ASP A 462 -3.12 -18.90 -13.67
N LEU A 463 -3.75 -19.20 -12.53
CA LEU A 463 -3.42 -20.35 -11.69
C LEU A 463 -3.56 -21.65 -12.49
N PRO A 464 -2.48 -22.40 -12.81
CA PRO A 464 -2.58 -23.73 -13.37
C PRO A 464 -2.74 -24.71 -12.20
N GLY A 465 -3.96 -24.82 -11.71
CA GLY A 465 -4.30 -25.75 -10.63
C GLY A 465 -5.57 -25.31 -9.94
N GLN A 466 -6.70 -25.92 -10.33
CA GLN A 466 -7.87 -25.96 -9.46
C GLN A 466 -7.47 -26.62 -8.15
N VAL A 467 -7.12 -25.81 -7.14
CA VAL A 467 -7.40 -26.18 -5.77
C VAL A 467 -8.93 -26.27 -5.69
N VAL A 468 -9.44 -27.30 -5.02
CA VAL A 468 -10.87 -27.45 -4.75
C VAL A 468 -11.08 -26.97 -3.32
N PRO A 469 -11.50 -25.72 -3.07
CA PRO A 469 -11.98 -25.32 -1.76
C PRO A 469 -13.28 -26.04 -1.46
N ALA A 470 -13.56 -26.27 -0.18
CA ALA A 470 -14.76 -26.96 0.25
C ALA A 470 -16.02 -26.26 -0.30
N GLU A 471 -16.81 -26.97 -1.11
CA GLU A 471 -18.14 -26.51 -1.54
C GLU A 471 -19.01 -26.25 -0.32
N TRP A 472 -19.49 -25.01 -0.16
CA TRP A 472 -20.49 -24.68 0.84
C TRP A 472 -21.79 -24.26 0.17
N SER A 473 -22.87 -24.96 0.50
CA SER A 473 -24.22 -24.71 -0.02
C SER A 473 -24.83 -23.50 0.69
N GLY A 474 -25.01 -22.39 -0.03
CA GLY A 474 -25.47 -21.08 0.45
C GLY A 474 -26.92 -20.96 0.93
N ASP A 475 -27.47 -21.94 1.66
CA ASP A 475 -28.90 -21.95 2.03
C ASP A 475 -29.24 -21.46 3.45
N SER A 476 -28.29 -21.01 4.28
CA SER A 476 -28.59 -20.65 5.69
C SER A 476 -28.73 -19.16 6.01
N LEU A 477 -28.63 -18.23 5.04
CA LEU A 477 -28.49 -16.79 5.33
C LEU A 477 -29.77 -15.93 5.29
N ARG A 478 -30.95 -16.48 5.01
CA ARG A 478 -32.16 -15.64 4.77
C ARG A 478 -33.15 -15.46 5.92
N THR A 479 -32.89 -16.01 7.10
CA THR A 479 -33.83 -15.88 8.21
C THR A 479 -33.08 -15.56 9.47
N LEU A 480 -33.05 -14.27 9.83
CA LEU A 480 -33.15 -13.73 11.19
C LEU A 480 -33.01 -12.19 11.12
N MET A 481 -34.14 -11.47 11.07
CA MET A 481 -34.19 -10.01 11.28
C MET A 481 -35.19 -9.69 12.40
N PRO A 482 -34.79 -8.97 13.47
CA PRO A 482 -35.70 -8.22 14.30
C PRO A 482 -35.96 -6.83 13.69
N SER A 483 -37.23 -6.47 13.52
CA SER A 483 -37.70 -5.31 12.77
C SER A 483 -37.70 -3.97 13.54
N THR A 484 -36.82 -3.76 14.52
CA THR A 484 -36.89 -2.55 15.37
C THR A 484 -35.54 -2.09 15.88
N ILE A 485 -34.80 -1.31 15.08
CA ILE A 485 -33.80 -0.36 15.58
C ILE A 485 -33.95 0.94 14.79
N VAL A 486 -34.08 2.07 15.49
CA VAL A 486 -34.18 3.42 14.92
C VAL A 486 -32.84 4.13 15.18
N PRO A 487 -32.23 4.81 14.20
CA PRO A 487 -31.01 5.61 14.39
C PRO A 487 -31.19 6.70 15.47
N SER A 488 -30.12 7.08 16.16
CA SER A 488 -30.12 8.25 17.04
C SER A 488 -30.54 9.49 16.25
N GLN A 489 -31.63 10.13 16.69
CA GLN A 489 -32.28 11.18 15.91
C GLN A 489 -31.77 12.58 16.25
N THR A 490 -30.90 12.68 17.27
CA THR A 490 -30.42 13.96 17.79
C THR A 490 -28.93 13.93 18.12
N LEU A 491 -28.30 15.10 18.01
CA LEU A 491 -26.89 15.31 18.34
C LEU A 491 -26.62 15.07 19.85
N GLU A 492 -27.60 15.32 20.71
CA GLU A 492 -27.49 15.04 22.15
C GLU A 492 -27.47 13.54 22.48
N GLU A 493 -28.23 12.70 21.75
CA GLU A 493 -28.17 11.24 21.90
C GLU A 493 -26.79 10.71 21.48
N TYR A 494 -26.28 11.19 20.34
CA TYR A 494 -24.93 10.83 19.88
C TYR A 494 -23.84 11.25 20.87
N HIS A 495 -23.90 12.48 21.40
CA HIS A 495 -22.96 12.93 22.45
C HIS A 495 -23.06 12.12 23.74
N SER A 496 -24.25 11.69 24.15
CA SER A 496 -24.42 10.83 25.32
C SER A 496 -23.75 9.47 25.13
N ASP A 497 -23.86 8.90 23.93
CA ASP A 497 -23.23 7.62 23.59
C ASP A 497 -21.70 7.73 23.54
N VAL A 498 -21.17 8.83 23.01
CA VAL A 498 -19.72 9.14 23.01
C VAL A 498 -19.18 9.34 24.43
N LEU A 499 -19.92 10.04 25.31
CA LEU A 499 -19.50 10.24 26.70
C LEU A 499 -19.56 8.95 27.53
N ALA A 500 -20.55 8.09 27.27
CA ALA A 500 -20.61 6.76 27.87
C ALA A 500 -19.42 5.88 27.43
N TYR A 501 -18.96 6.06 26.18
CA TYR A 501 -17.78 5.38 25.64
C TYR A 501 -16.48 5.85 26.32
N MET A 502 -16.30 7.16 26.52
CA MET A 502 -15.13 7.70 27.24
C MET A 502 -15.07 7.24 28.70
N ALA A 503 -16.20 6.90 29.32
CA ALA A 503 -16.26 6.39 30.69
C ALA A 503 -15.84 4.91 30.82
N LEU A 504 -15.79 4.15 29.72
CA LEU A 504 -15.40 2.72 29.71
C LEU A 504 -13.88 2.51 29.63
N GLU A 505 -13.08 3.53 29.29
CA GLU A 505 -11.61 3.47 29.18
C GLU A 505 -10.84 3.70 30.49
N GLY A 506 -11.45 3.40 31.65
CA GLY A 506 -10.96 3.85 32.97
C GLY A 506 -9.44 3.85 33.22
N SER A 507 -8.91 5.00 33.65
CA SER A 507 -7.82 5.08 34.64
C SER A 507 -8.10 6.20 35.65
N PRO A 508 -7.78 6.00 36.95
CA PRO A 508 -8.19 6.85 38.06
C PRO A 508 -7.17 7.95 38.40
N GLU A 509 -7.67 9.03 39.00
CA GLU A 509 -6.92 10.04 39.78
C GLU A 509 -5.88 10.91 39.02
N ALA A 510 -6.34 12.06 38.52
CA ALA A 510 -5.54 13.28 38.50
C ALA A 510 -6.08 14.28 39.53
N VAL A 511 -5.41 14.31 40.68
CA VAL A 511 -5.54 15.28 41.76
C VAL A 511 -5.40 16.70 41.20
N MET A 512 -6.44 17.52 41.35
CA MET A 512 -6.31 18.98 41.25
C MET A 512 -5.83 19.55 42.59
N PRO A 513 -4.66 20.23 42.69
CA PRO A 513 -4.39 21.12 43.80
C PRO A 513 -5.03 22.48 43.51
N GLY A 514 -5.91 22.90 44.42
CA GLY A 514 -6.66 24.15 44.33
C GLY A 514 -5.90 25.43 44.67
N LYS A 515 -6.72 26.49 44.73
CA LYS A 515 -6.50 27.94 44.95
C LYS A 515 -6.42 28.72 43.63
N ASP A 516 -7.28 29.69 43.35
CA ASP A 516 -7.74 30.73 44.28
C ASP A 516 -9.16 31.23 43.98
N LEU A 517 -9.90 31.47 45.06
CA LEU A 517 -11.21 32.09 45.10
C LEU A 517 -11.05 33.61 44.99
N ARG A 518 -11.64 34.24 43.98
CA ARG A 518 -12.22 35.59 44.17
C ARG A 518 -13.62 35.68 43.57
N THR A 519 -14.53 35.68 44.52
CA THR A 519 -15.92 36.14 44.45
C THR A 519 -16.07 37.51 43.79
N LYS A 520 -17.11 37.66 42.96
CA LYS A 520 -18.01 38.82 43.08
C LYS A 520 -19.37 38.55 42.45
N HIS A 521 -20.37 38.92 43.24
CA HIS A 521 -21.82 38.82 43.09
C HIS A 521 -22.39 39.35 41.76
N GLY A 522 -23.53 38.77 41.37
CA GLY A 522 -24.43 39.33 40.36
C GLY A 522 -25.68 38.48 40.12
N SER A 523 -26.54 38.37 41.13
CA SER A 523 -27.90 37.82 41.08
C SER A 523 -28.86 38.63 40.20
N PHE A 524 -29.70 38.00 39.38
CA PHE A 524 -31.18 37.91 39.53
C PHE A 524 -31.92 37.48 38.23
N HIS A 525 -32.93 36.61 38.43
CA HIS A 525 -34.16 36.26 37.69
C HIS A 525 -34.42 36.86 36.29
N ARG A 526 -34.99 36.14 35.32
CA ARG A 526 -36.07 35.13 35.34
C ARG A 526 -35.80 33.98 34.38
#